data_AF-A0A6J4PK04-F1
#
_entry.id   AF-A0A6J4PK04-F1
#
_cell.length_a   1.000
_cell.length_b   1.000
_cell.length_c   1.000
_cell.angle_alpha   90.00
_cell.angle_beta   90.00
_cell.angle_gamma   90.00
#
_symmetry.space_group_name_H-M   'P 1'
#
loop_
_entity.id
_entity.type
_entity.pdbx_description
1 polymer ?
#
loop_
_entity_poly.entity_id
_entity_poly.type
_entity_poly.pdbx_seq_one_letter_code
_entity_poly.pdbx_strand_id
1 'polypeptide(L)'
;PALLPVLGAFGGALAGSNAASNALFMPLQVEAARGLGLSETLAAASQNVSGSHASLLAPQRIVLAATATGLVGREGEITRLALAPVAISIVILAVIGMVS
;
A
#
# COMPACT_ATOMS: atom_id res chain seq x y z
N PRO A 1 1.66 -11.59 -10.71
CA PRO A 1 1.33 -10.15 -10.96
C PRO A 1 0.25 -9.57 -10.01
N ALA A 2 -0.97 -10.12 -9.97
CA ALA A 2 -2.09 -9.56 -9.19
C ALA A 2 -1.91 -9.56 -7.67
N LEU A 3 -1.04 -10.44 -7.14
CA LEU A 3 -0.75 -10.53 -5.70
C LEU A 3 0.28 -9.49 -5.22
N LEU A 4 1.09 -8.93 -6.13
CA LEU A 4 2.16 -7.97 -5.79
C LEU A 4 1.60 -6.71 -5.09
N PRO A 5 0.53 -6.05 -5.57
CA PRO A 5 -0.04 -4.88 -4.89
C PRO A 5 -0.71 -5.22 -3.56
N VAL A 6 -1.22 -6.44 -3.37
CA VAL A 6 -1.84 -6.87 -2.11
C VAL A 6 -0.79 -7.02 -1.02
N LEU A 7 0.33 -7.67 -1.36
CA LEU A 7 1.47 -7.80 -0.46
C LEU A 7 2.10 -6.43 -0.14
N GLY A 8 2.19 -5.54 -1.13
CA GLY A 8 2.67 -4.18 -0.90
C GLY A 8 1.72 -3.35 -0.03
N ALA A 9 0.41 -3.49 -0.22
CA ALA A 9 -0.59 -2.88 0.64
C ALA A 9 -0.47 -3.38 2.10
N PHE A 10 -0.28 -4.67 2.30
CA PHE A 10 -0.07 -5.24 3.63
C PHE A 10 1.18 -4.65 4.30
N GLY A 11 2.30 -4.60 3.60
CA GLY A 11 3.53 -3.99 4.10
C GLY A 11 3.35 -2.50 4.44
N GLY A 12 2.61 -1.76 3.60
CA GLY A 12 2.27 -0.36 3.84
C GLY A 12 1.44 -0.13 5.09
N ALA A 13 0.34 -0.89 5.25
CA ALA A 13 -0.56 -0.79 6.39
C ALA A 13 0.12 -1.17 7.71
N LEU A 14 0.98 -2.19 7.70
CA LEU A 14 1.73 -2.60 8.89
C LEU A 14 2.85 -1.63 9.26
N ALA A 15 3.64 -1.19 8.28
CA ALA A 15 4.80 -0.34 8.54
C ALA A 15 4.41 1.11 8.86
N GLY A 16 3.23 1.56 8.39
CA GLY A 16 2.79 2.96 8.52
C GLY A 16 3.67 3.97 7.77
N SER A 17 4.64 3.48 6.99
CA SER A 17 5.61 4.27 6.24
C SER A 17 5.94 3.58 4.93
N ASN A 18 5.85 4.33 3.83
CA ASN A 18 6.20 3.83 2.51
C ASN A 18 7.68 3.43 2.42
N ALA A 19 8.58 4.24 3.00
CA ALA A 19 10.01 3.94 2.99
C ALA A 19 10.33 2.64 3.77
N ALA A 20 9.71 2.45 4.93
CA ALA A 20 9.89 1.24 5.73
C ALA A 20 9.30 0.01 5.02
N SER A 21 8.11 0.12 4.45
CA SER A 21 7.50 -0.95 3.65
C SER A 21 8.37 -1.35 2.47
N ASN A 22 8.91 -0.37 1.72
CA ASN A 22 9.79 -0.64 0.58
C ASN A 22 11.11 -1.30 1.01
N ALA A 23 11.72 -0.83 2.10
CA ALA A 23 12.94 -1.44 2.63
C ALA A 23 12.74 -2.91 3.02
N LEU A 24 11.55 -3.26 3.54
CA LEU A 24 11.23 -4.62 4.00
C LEU A 24 10.80 -5.56 2.87
N PHE A 25 9.95 -5.10 1.94
CA PHE A 25 9.22 -5.98 1.03
C PHE A 25 9.57 -5.80 -0.45
N MET A 26 10.13 -4.65 -0.86
CA MET A 26 10.47 -4.42 -2.26
C MET A 26 11.53 -5.41 -2.80
N PRO A 27 12.62 -5.74 -2.08
CA PRO A 27 13.58 -6.72 -2.55
C PRO A 27 12.94 -8.10 -2.80
N LEU A 28 12.04 -8.53 -1.92
CA LEU A 28 11.31 -9.80 -2.06
C LEU A 28 10.44 -9.82 -3.33
N GLN A 29 9.72 -8.73 -3.59
CA GLN A 29 8.82 -8.61 -4.74
C GLN A 29 9.59 -8.54 -6.06
N VAL A 30 10.71 -7.81 -6.08
CA VAL A 30 11.61 -7.72 -7.23
C VAL A 30 12.25 -9.08 -7.52
N GLU A 31 12.71 -9.80 -6.50
CA GLU A 31 13.32 -11.11 -6.69
C GLU A 31 12.29 -12.17 -7.12
N ALA A 32 11.06 -12.12 -6.58
CA ALA A 32 9.97 -12.94 -7.05
C ALA A 32 9.61 -12.65 -8.53
N ALA A 33 9.62 -11.38 -8.94
CA ALA A 33 9.40 -11.00 -10.34
C ALA A 33 10.51 -11.53 -11.24
N ARG A 34 11.78 -11.42 -10.83
CA ARG A 34 12.94 -11.99 -11.53
C ARG A 34 12.77 -13.50 -11.73
N GLY A 35 12.44 -14.24 -10.67
CA GLY A 35 12.25 -15.69 -10.73
C GLY A 35 11.07 -16.15 -11.59
N LEU A 36 10.06 -15.29 -11.78
CA LEU A 36 8.88 -15.55 -12.60
C LEU A 36 9.00 -14.99 -14.03
N GLY A 37 10.12 -14.37 -14.39
CA GLY A 37 10.31 -13.70 -15.69
C GLY A 37 9.40 -12.49 -15.91
N LEU A 38 8.92 -11.86 -14.83
CA LEU A 38 8.09 -10.66 -14.85
C LEU A 38 8.97 -9.39 -14.76
N SER A 39 8.40 -8.24 -15.11
CA SER A 39 9.11 -6.96 -14.99
C SER A 39 9.41 -6.60 -13.53
N GLU A 40 10.69 -6.53 -13.19
CA GLU A 40 11.20 -6.06 -11.91
C GLU A 40 10.76 -4.61 -11.63
N THR A 41 10.74 -3.76 -12.65
CA THR A 41 10.29 -2.36 -12.55
C THR A 41 8.83 -2.27 -12.18
N LEU A 42 7.96 -3.08 -12.81
CA LEU A 42 6.53 -3.11 -12.47
C LEU A 42 6.31 -3.65 -11.06
N ALA A 43 7.09 -4.65 -10.63
CA ALA A 43 7.01 -5.17 -9.26
C ALA A 43 7.41 -4.12 -8.22
N ALA A 44 8.51 -3.41 -8.43
CA ALA A 44 8.94 -2.31 -7.57
C ALA A 44 7.94 -1.15 -7.55
N ALA A 45 7.44 -0.75 -8.72
CA ALA A 45 6.43 0.31 -8.82
C ALA A 45 5.13 -0.09 -8.10
N SER A 46 4.65 -1.31 -8.33
CA SER A 46 3.46 -1.85 -7.65
C SER A 46 3.62 -1.86 -6.14
N GLN A 47 4.76 -2.34 -5.62
CA GLN A 47 5.07 -2.32 -4.19
C GLN A 47 5.04 -0.89 -3.63
N ASN A 48 5.69 0.06 -4.30
CA ASN A 48 5.80 1.43 -3.84
C ASN A 48 4.43 2.14 -3.78
N VAL A 49 3.61 2.01 -4.82
CA VAL A 49 2.29 2.68 -4.86
C VAL A 49 1.34 2.04 -3.85
N SER A 50 1.24 0.71 -3.84
CA SER A 50 0.35 0.01 -2.90
C SER A 50 0.75 0.20 -1.44
N GLY A 51 2.06 0.19 -1.14
CA GLY A 51 2.60 0.46 0.18
C GLY A 51 2.31 1.90 0.64
N SER A 52 2.48 2.88 -0.24
CA SER A 52 2.15 4.28 0.05
C SER A 52 0.67 4.44 0.39
N HIS A 53 -0.23 3.90 -0.43
CA HIS A 53 -1.67 4.07 -0.23
C HIS A 53 -2.16 3.36 1.03
N ALA A 54 -1.74 2.11 1.24
CA ALA A 54 -2.17 1.36 2.41
C ALA A 54 -1.60 1.89 3.73
N SER A 55 -0.45 2.59 3.70
CA SER A 55 0.09 3.25 4.89
C SER A 55 -0.85 4.29 5.48
N LEU A 56 -1.78 4.85 4.69
CA LEU A 56 -2.81 5.77 5.17
C LEU A 56 -3.77 5.13 6.18
N LEU A 57 -3.94 3.80 6.13
CA LEU A 57 -4.78 3.05 7.06
C LEU A 57 -4.05 2.68 8.36
N ALA A 58 -2.77 2.99 8.49
CA ALA A 58 -2.01 2.69 9.70
C ALA A 58 -2.53 3.54 10.88
N PRO A 59 -2.70 2.97 12.10
CA PRO A 59 -3.28 3.67 13.24
C PRO A 59 -2.60 5.01 13.55
N GLN A 60 -1.28 5.07 13.41
CA GLN A 60 -0.49 6.27 13.70
C GLN A 60 -0.79 7.41 12.70
N ARG A 61 -1.06 7.07 11.43
CA ARG A 61 -1.45 8.05 10.41
C ARG A 61 -2.88 8.52 10.59
N ILE A 62 -3.79 7.63 10.99
CA ILE A 62 -5.17 7.98 11.28
C ILE A 62 -5.24 8.92 12.49
N VAL A 63 -4.50 8.64 13.56
CA VAL A 63 -4.43 9.53 14.73
C VAL A 63 -3.83 10.88 14.35
N LEU A 64 -2.77 10.91 13.54
CA LEU A 64 -2.21 12.15 13.02
C LEU A 64 -3.21 12.94 12.16
N ALA A 65 -3.99 12.25 11.32
CA ALA A 65 -5.04 12.90 10.53
C ALA A 65 -6.16 13.45 11.43
N ALA A 66 -6.55 12.72 12.48
CA ALA A 66 -7.56 13.17 13.44
C ALA A 66 -7.12 14.44 14.18
N THR A 67 -5.87 14.50 14.65
CA THR A 67 -5.33 15.69 15.31
C THR A 67 -5.20 16.86 14.35
N ALA A 68 -4.70 16.64 13.13
CA ALA A 68 -4.54 17.69 12.12
C ALA A 68 -5.86 18.29 11.62
N THR A 69 -6.95 17.49 11.61
CA THR A 69 -8.27 17.92 11.14
C THR A 69 -9.22 18.37 12.25
N GLY A 70 -8.79 18.32 13.53
CA GLY A 70 -9.64 18.65 14.67
C GLY A 70 -10.74 17.60 14.94
N LEU A 71 -10.56 16.38 14.45
CA LEU A 71 -11.50 15.26 14.55
C LEU A 71 -11.02 14.18 15.54
N VAL A 72 -10.28 14.57 16.59
CA VAL A 72 -9.80 13.65 17.64
C VAL A 72 -10.98 12.90 18.25
N GLY A 73 -10.87 11.58 18.38
CA GLY A 73 -11.96 10.70 18.82
C GLY A 73 -12.91 10.25 17.69
N ARG A 74 -12.70 10.71 16.45
CA ARG A 74 -13.44 10.28 15.23
C ARG A 74 -12.54 9.50 14.26
N GLU A 75 -11.51 8.84 14.76
CA GLU A 75 -10.55 8.03 13.98
C GLU A 75 -11.26 6.97 13.13
N GLY A 76 -12.34 6.39 13.65
CA GLY A 76 -13.15 5.41 12.93
C GLY A 76 -13.83 5.99 11.68
N GLU A 77 -14.24 7.26 11.72
CA GLU A 77 -14.81 7.94 10.55
C GLU A 77 -13.76 8.21 9.49
N ILE A 78 -12.58 8.68 9.90
CA ILE A 78 -11.43 8.90 9.00
C ILE A 78 -11.01 7.59 8.36
N THR A 79 -10.96 6.51 9.13
CA THR A 79 -10.63 5.17 8.62
C THR A 79 -11.65 4.70 7.61
N ARG A 80 -12.96 4.85 7.87
CA ARG A 80 -14.02 4.49 6.90
C ARG A 80 -13.93 5.31 5.62
N LEU A 81 -13.60 6.60 5.72
CA LEU A 81 -13.41 7.49 4.57
C LEU A 81 -12.18 7.10 3.75
N ALA A 82 -11.09 6.69 4.40
CA ALA A 82 -9.85 6.27 3.73
C ALA A 82 -9.92 4.85 3.14
N LEU A 83 -10.75 3.96 3.71
CA LEU A 83 -10.79 2.55 3.32
C LEU A 83 -11.18 2.35 1.85
N ALA A 84 -12.24 3.01 1.40
CA ALA A 84 -12.73 2.89 0.03
C ALA A 84 -11.70 3.35 -1.03
N PRO A 85 -11.13 4.57 -0.97
CA PRO A 85 -10.15 5.01 -1.96
C PRO A 85 -8.87 4.16 -1.93
N VAL A 86 -8.41 3.73 -0.74
CA VAL A 86 -7.26 2.82 -0.64
C VAL A 86 -7.58 1.49 -1.32
N ALA A 87 -8.68 0.83 -0.97
CA ALA A 87 -9.06 -0.45 -1.55
C ALA A 87 -9.22 -0.37 -3.08
N ILE A 88 -9.89 0.67 -3.59
CA ILE A 88 -10.06 0.91 -5.03
C ILE A 88 -8.68 1.05 -5.71
N SER A 89 -7.76 1.81 -5.12
CA SER A 89 -6.43 1.99 -5.68
C SER A 89 -5.63 0.70 -5.77
N ILE A 90 -5.74 -0.19 -4.77
CA ILE A 90 -5.09 -1.51 -4.80
C ILE A 90 -5.70 -2.40 -5.87
N VAL A 91 -7.03 -2.40 -6.03
CA VAL A 91 -7.71 -3.14 -7.09
C VAL A 91 -7.27 -2.64 -8.48
N ILE A 92 -7.20 -1.33 -8.69
CA ILE A 92 -6.72 -0.75 -9.96
C ILE A 92 -5.29 -1.20 -10.27
N LEU A 93 -4.38 -1.14 -9.29
CA LEU A 93 -3.01 -1.60 -9.45
C LEU A 93 -2.92 -3.10 -9.78
N ALA A 94 -3.77 -3.92 -9.15
CA ALA A 94 -3.84 -5.35 -9.43
C ALA A 94 -4.30 -5.61 -10.86
N VAL A 95 -5.31 -4.88 -11.36
CA VAL A 95 -5.78 -4.98 -12.74
C VAL A 95 -4.68 -4.55 -13.72
N ILE A 96 -4.02 -3.42 -13.49
CA ILE A 96 -2.91 -2.95 -14.34
C ILE A 96 -1.80 -4.00 -14.40
N GLY A 97 -1.43 -4.57 -13.25
CA GLY A 97 -0.42 -5.62 -13.18
C GLY A 97 -0.82 -6.93 -13.85
N MET A 98 -2.11 -7.19 -14.10
CA MET A 98 -2.56 -8.37 -14.86
C MET A 98 -2.52 -8.18 -16.38
N VAL A 99 -2.64 -6.94 -16.84
CA VAL A 99 -2.68 -6.60 -18.28
C VAL A 99 -1.26 -6.36 -18.85
N SER A 100 -0.28 -6.16 -17.96
CA SER A 100 1.13 -5.87 -18.28
C SER A 100 1.99 -7.12 -18.14
#